data_AF-A0A661F8J3-F1
#
_entry.id   AF-A0A661F8J3-F1
#
_cell.length_a   1.000
_cell.length_b   1.000
_cell.length_c   1.000
_cell.angle_alpha   90.00
_cell.angle_beta   90.00
_cell.angle_gamma   90.00
#
_symmetry.space_group_name_H-M   'P 1'
#
loop_
_entity.id
_entity.type
_entity.pdbx_description
1 polymer ?
#
loop_
_entity_poly.entity_id
_entity_poly.type
_entity_poly.pdbx_seq_one_letter_code
_entity_poly.pdbx_strand_id
1 'polypeptide(L)' 'VFSIIASVTNSGSILVTYSSKGSVRKSLTTCGFKVTKVPGPPGKFEMVRAVRI' A
#
# COMPACT_ATOMS: atom_id res chain seq x y z
N VAL A 1 -8.07 8.81 -5.24
CA VAL A 1 -8.30 7.91 -4.07
C VAL A 1 -7.09 7.86 -3.16
N PHE A 2 -5.94 7.30 -3.57
CA PHE A 2 -4.76 7.18 -2.69
C PHE A 2 -4.21 8.51 -2.17
N SER A 3 -4.33 9.60 -2.95
CA SER A 3 -3.98 10.96 -2.51
C SER A 3 -4.83 11.45 -1.33
N ILE A 4 -6.14 11.18 -1.36
CA ILE A 4 -7.07 11.55 -0.29
C ILE A 4 -6.77 10.73 0.97
N ILE A 5 -6.45 9.44 0.81
CA ILE A 5 -6.04 8.60 1.94
C ILE A 5 -4.76 9.17 2.55
N ALA A 6 -3.76 9.52 1.72
CA ALA A 6 -2.50 10.09 2.18
C ALA A 6 -2.70 11.39 2.99
N SER A 7 -3.66 12.23 2.60
CA SER A 7 -3.92 13.52 3.25
C SER A 7 -4.61 13.39 4.61
N VAL A 8 -5.26 12.27 4.90
CA VAL A 8 -5.94 12.03 6.19
C VAL A 8 -5.20 11.04 7.10
N THR A 9 -4.07 10.49 6.65
CA THR A 9 -3.22 9.58 7.45
C THR A 9 -1.97 10.27 7.97
N ASN A 10 -1.64 10.01 9.23
CA ASN A 10 -0.39 10.46 9.86
C ASN A 10 0.82 9.67 9.35
N SER A 11 2.03 10.24 9.49
CA SER A 11 3.28 9.50 9.27
C SER A 11 3.34 8.25 10.15
N GLY A 12 3.89 7.17 9.61
CA GLY A 12 3.92 5.84 10.25
C GLY A 12 2.64 5.01 10.09
N SER A 13 1.54 5.58 9.59
CA SER A 13 0.29 4.84 9.37
C SER A 13 0.49 3.68 8.39
N ILE A 14 -0.20 2.57 8.64
CA ILE A 14 -0.10 1.35 7.83
C ILE A 14 -1.39 1.15 7.04
N LEU A 15 -1.26 0.97 5.73
CA LEU A 15 -2.31 0.57 4.81
C LEU A 15 -1.99 -0.81 4.23
N VAL A 16 -2.94 -1.73 4.30
CA VAL A 16 -2.79 -3.09 3.77
C VAL A 16 -3.86 -3.34 2.72
N THR A 17 -3.50 -3.97 1.60
CA THR A 17 -4.45 -4.34 0.56
C THR A 17 -4.07 -5.67 -0.10
N TYR A 18 -5.08 -6.47 -0.40
CA TYR A 18 -4.93 -7.71 -1.18
C TYR A 18 -4.51 -7.46 -2.64
N SER A 19 -4.58 -6.22 -3.13
CA SER A 19 -4.20 -5.89 -4.50
C SER A 19 -2.69 -5.69 -4.65
N SER A 20 -2.01 -6.66 -5.29
CA SER A 20 -0.60 -6.54 -5.71
C SER A 20 -0.45 -6.06 -7.17
N LYS A 21 -1.40 -5.28 -7.70
CA LYS A 21 -1.28 -4.72 -9.05
C LYS A 21 -0.19 -3.65 -9.12
N GLY A 22 0.55 -3.61 -10.24
CA GLY A 22 1.62 -2.63 -10.45
C GLY A 22 1.14 -1.18 -10.37
N SER A 23 -0.07 -0.89 -10.88
CA SER A 23 -0.69 0.44 -10.80
C SER A 23 -0.93 0.87 -9.35
N VAL A 24 -1.47 -0.02 -8.51
CA VAL A 24 -1.71 0.24 -7.08
C VAL A 24 -0.41 0.58 -6.36
N ARG A 25 0.65 -0.22 -6.58
CA ARG A 25 1.97 0.04 -5.98
C ARG A 25 2.54 1.39 -6.41
N LYS A 26 2.52 1.69 -7.72
CA LYS A 26 2.99 2.97 -8.26
C LYS A 26 2.22 4.15 -7.64
N SER A 27 0.89 4.08 -7.62
CA SER A 27 0.07 5.14 -7.04
C SER A 27 0.34 5.35 -5.55
N LEU A 28 0.49 4.28 -4.76
CA LEU A 28 0.84 4.38 -3.34
C LEU A 28 2.21 5.02 -3.14
N THR A 29 3.22 4.60 -3.90
CA THR A 29 4.57 5.20 -3.85
C THR A 29 4.54 6.69 -4.20
N THR A 30 3.85 7.08 -5.28
CA THR A 30 3.69 8.49 -5.66
C THR A 30 2.96 9.32 -4.61
N CYS A 31 2.07 8.71 -3.81
CA CYS A 31 1.35 9.38 -2.73
C CYS A 31 2.14 9.41 -1.39
N GLY A 32 3.43 9.08 -1.38
CA GLY A 32 4.26 9.17 -0.16
C GLY A 32 4.11 7.98 0.79
N PHE A 33 3.83 6.78 0.25
CA PHE A 33 3.90 5.54 1.01
C PHE A 33 5.12 4.69 0.63
N LYS A 34 5.79 4.13 1.64
CA LYS A 34 6.76 3.05 1.48
C LYS A 34 6.02 1.74 1.28
N VAL A 35 6.04 1.23 0.06
CA VAL A 35 5.33 0.00 -0.34
C VAL A 35 6.25 -1.21 -0.18
N THR A 36 5.74 -2.28 0.44
CA THR A 36 6.43 -3.57 0.57
C THR A 36 5.46 -4.69 0.21
N LYS A 37 5.96 -5.70 -0.48
CA LYS A 37 5.20 -6.93 -0.73
C LYS A 37 5.36 -7.87 0.45
N VAL A 38 4.27 -8.49 0.87
CA VAL A 38 4.29 -9.50 1.94
C VAL A 38 3.58 -10.77 1.44
N PRO A 39 3.86 -11.94 2.03
CA PRO A 39 3.20 -13.19 1.65
C PRO A 39 1.67 -13.05 1.70
N GLY A 40 0.98 -13.54 0.68
CA GLY A 40 -0.48 -13.55 0.65
C GLY A 40 -1.09 -14.64 1.56
N PRO A 41 -2.39 -14.54 1.89
CA PRO A 41 -3.11 -15.64 2.54
C PRO A 41 -3.20 -16.87 1.61
N PRO A 42 -3.64 -18.03 2.11
CA PRO A 42 -3.82 -19.24 1.30
C PRO A 42 -4.56 -18.96 -0.03
N GLY A 43 -3.98 -19.40 -1.15
CA GLY A 43 -4.52 -19.15 -2.49
C GLY A 43 -4.14 -17.80 -3.12
N LYS A 44 -3.33 -16.97 -2.47
CA LYS A 44 -2.75 -15.74 -3.03
C LYS A 44 -1.24 -15.69 -2.78
N PHE A 45 -0.47 -15.39 -3.81
CA PHE A 45 1.00 -15.34 -3.71
C PHE A 45 1.49 -14.17 -2.86
N GLU A 46 0.94 -12.98 -3.06
CA GLU A 46 1.44 -11.75 -2.44
C GLU A 46 0.29 -10.81 -2.09
N MET A 47 0.47 -10.00 -1.05
CA MET A 47 -0.32 -8.81 -0.77
C MET A 47 0.59 -7.61 -0.55
N VAL A 48 0.02 -6.41 -0.48
CA VAL A 48 0.76 -5.16 -0.34
C VAL A 48 0.54 -4.56 1.04
N ARG A 49 1.65 -4.19 1.70
CA ARG A 49 1.68 -3.36 2.89
C ARG A 49 2.36 -2.04 2.55
N ALA A 50 1.74 -0.93 2.88
CA ALA A 50 2.22 0.42 2.59
C ALA A 50 2.30 1.23 3.89
N VAL A 51 3.44 1.85 4.17
CA VAL A 51 3.65 2.67 5.37
C VAL A 51 3.78 4.14 4.95
N ARG A 52 2.97 5.03 5.52
CA ARG A 52 3.03 6.48 5.25
C ARG A 52 4.36 7.01 5.77
N ILE A 53 5.13 7.67 4.89
CA ILE A 53 6.44 8.28 5.24
C ILE A 53 6.22 9.67 5.83
#